data_AF-A0A1J0TUN6-F1
#
_entry.id   AF-A0A1J0TUN6-F1
#
_cell.length_a   1.000
_cell.length_b   1.000
_cell.length_c   1.000
_cell.angle_alpha   90.00
_cell.angle_beta   90.00
_cell.angle_gamma   90.00
#
_symmetry.space_group_name_H-M   'P 1'
#
loop_
_entity.id
_entity.type
_entity.pdbx_description
1 polymer ?
#
loop_
_entity_poly.entity_id
_entity_poly.type
_entity_poly.pdbx_seq_one_letter_code
_entity_poly.pdbx_strand_id
1 'polypeptide(L)'
;MTSPHQTATATLHTNRGDIAIALFGNHAPKTVENFVGLAQGTKEYKTQNAKGETSGPFYDGAVFHRVIDGFMIQGGDPTGTGRGGPGYQFADEFHPELQFDRGYLLAMANAGPGTNGSQFFITVGPTPHLNRRHTIFGEVVDAESKKVVDAIATTATDRADRPVDDVVINSITIS
;
A
#
# COMPACT_ATOMS: atom_id res chain seq x y z
N MET A 1 -11.36 -11.87 12.77
CA MET A 1 -10.32 -12.89 13.04
C MET A 1 -9.00 -12.23 12.67
N THR A 2 -8.03 -12.19 13.59
CA THR A 2 -6.69 -11.64 13.33
C THR A 2 -5.94 -12.58 12.40
N SER A 3 -5.15 -12.04 11.45
CA SER A 3 -4.34 -12.87 10.56
C SER A 3 -3.27 -13.60 11.37
N PRO A 4 -2.97 -14.89 11.13
CA PRO A 4 -1.97 -15.64 11.90
C PRO A 4 -0.55 -15.06 11.81
N HIS A 5 -0.30 -14.18 10.83
CA HIS A 5 0.99 -13.54 10.59
C HIS A 5 1.07 -12.10 11.11
N GLN A 6 0.00 -11.59 11.74
CA GLN A 6 -0.13 -10.20 12.16
C GLN A 6 0.80 -9.86 13.31
N THR A 7 1.60 -8.80 13.15
CA THR A 7 2.44 -8.22 14.22
C THR A 7 2.01 -6.81 14.61
N ALA A 8 1.30 -6.11 13.73
CA ALA A 8 0.75 -4.77 13.93
C ALA A 8 -0.47 -4.58 13.01
N THR A 9 -1.24 -3.54 13.25
CA THR A 9 -2.36 -3.12 12.39
C THR A 9 -2.06 -1.73 11.83
N ALA A 10 -2.36 -1.52 10.55
CA ALA A 10 -2.43 -0.21 9.94
C ALA A 10 -3.85 0.06 9.45
N THR A 11 -4.42 1.20 9.82
CA THR A 11 -5.71 1.65 9.30
C THR A 11 -5.49 2.84 8.39
N LEU A 12 -5.76 2.67 7.09
CA LEU A 12 -5.79 3.77 6.12
C LEU A 12 -7.13 4.48 6.25
N HIS A 13 -7.13 5.73 6.69
CA HIS A 13 -8.33 6.57 6.73
C HIS A 13 -8.49 7.27 5.39
N THR A 14 -9.33 6.75 4.50
CA THR A 14 -9.52 7.32 3.16
C THR A 14 -10.78 8.18 3.08
N ASN A 15 -10.89 9.02 2.05
CA ASN A 15 -12.15 9.72 1.73
C ASN A 15 -13.27 8.77 1.25
N ARG A 16 -13.01 7.47 1.09
CA ARG A 16 -13.98 6.43 0.73
C ARG A 16 -14.29 5.47 1.88
N GLY A 17 -13.67 5.65 3.04
CA GLY A 17 -13.81 4.78 4.21
C GLY A 17 -12.48 4.28 4.75
N ASP A 18 -12.54 3.56 5.87
CA ASP A 18 -11.35 3.01 6.52
C ASP A 18 -10.97 1.64 5.93
N ILE A 19 -9.67 1.38 5.84
CA ILE A 19 -9.11 0.08 5.42
C ILE A 19 -8.14 -0.40 6.51
N ALA A 20 -8.57 -1.37 7.31
CA ALA A 20 -7.74 -2.00 8.33
C ALA A 20 -6.94 -3.18 7.74
N ILE A 21 -5.62 -3.14 7.95
CA ILE A 21 -4.64 -4.04 7.36
C ILE A 21 -3.81 -4.66 8.48
N ALA A 22 -3.76 -5.99 8.54
CA ALA A 22 -2.78 -6.72 9.34
C ALA A 22 -1.42 -6.68 8.65
N LEU A 23 -0.39 -6.22 9.35
CA LEU A 23 0.99 -6.17 8.84
C LEU A 23 1.79 -7.41 9.28
N PHE A 24 2.61 -7.92 8.37
CA PHE A 24 3.36 -9.18 8.54
C PHE A 24 4.83 -8.95 8.91
N GLY A 25 5.08 -8.32 10.06
CA GLY A 25 6.42 -7.87 10.46
C GLY A 25 7.44 -9.00 10.68
N ASN A 26 6.99 -10.23 10.94
CA ASN A 26 7.90 -11.39 11.04
C ASN A 26 8.34 -11.92 9.66
N HIS A 27 7.54 -11.68 8.61
CA HIS A 27 7.78 -12.21 7.26
C HIS A 27 8.47 -11.18 6.35
N ALA A 28 8.17 -9.90 6.54
CA ALA A 28 8.73 -8.78 5.78
C ALA A 28 9.14 -7.63 6.73
N PRO A 29 10.09 -7.86 7.66
CA PRO A 29 10.42 -6.91 8.72
C PRO A 29 10.85 -5.54 8.21
N LYS A 30 11.73 -5.45 7.21
CA LYS A 30 12.21 -4.16 6.70
C LYS A 30 11.11 -3.41 5.95
N THR A 31 10.26 -4.14 5.25
CA THR A 31 9.12 -3.57 4.51
C THR A 31 8.07 -3.02 5.46
N VAL A 32 7.73 -3.76 6.51
CA VAL A 32 6.79 -3.30 7.55
C VAL A 32 7.37 -2.11 8.32
N GLU A 33 8.63 -2.18 8.75
CA GLU A 33 9.32 -1.06 9.40
C GLU A 33 9.32 0.19 8.51
N ASN A 34 9.58 0.01 7.21
CA ASN A 34 9.52 1.10 6.24
C ASN A 34 8.14 1.72 6.15
N PHE A 35 7.11 0.90 5.97
CA PHE A 35 5.74 1.37 5.83
C PHE A 35 5.26 2.09 7.10
N VAL A 36 5.47 1.49 8.28
CA VAL A 36 5.11 2.08 9.58
C VAL A 36 5.85 3.39 9.82
N GLY A 37 7.16 3.42 9.57
CA GLY A 37 7.96 4.61 9.80
C GLY A 37 7.58 5.77 8.86
N LEU A 38 7.25 5.48 7.61
CA LEU A 38 6.71 6.49 6.68
C LEU A 38 5.30 6.95 7.11
N ALA A 39 4.42 6.03 7.50
CA ALA A 39 3.08 6.35 7.99
C ALA A 39 3.09 7.27 9.22
N GLN A 40 3.99 7.01 10.17
CA GLN A 40 4.12 7.81 11.39
C GLN A 40 4.98 9.06 11.22
N GLY A 41 5.69 9.20 10.09
CA GLY A 41 6.65 10.28 9.86
C GLY A 41 7.93 10.16 10.69
N THR A 42 8.23 8.98 11.23
CA THR A 42 9.44 8.70 12.03
C THR A 42 10.61 8.24 11.18
N LYS A 43 10.36 7.77 9.95
CA LYS A 43 11.41 7.38 9.00
C LYS A 43 11.88 8.59 8.21
N GLU A 44 13.20 8.78 8.15
CA GLU A 44 13.79 9.81 7.30
C GLU A 44 13.50 9.51 5.82
N TYR A 45 13.10 10.54 5.06
CA TYR A 45 12.91 10.50 3.62
C TYR A 45 13.53 11.75 2.97
N LYS A 46 13.91 11.65 1.69
CA LYS A 46 14.69 12.69 1.00
C LYS A 46 13.88 13.54 0.02
N THR A 47 12.58 13.29 -0.06
CA THR A 47 11.62 13.99 -0.94
C THR A 47 10.61 14.74 -0.09
N GLN A 48 9.69 15.47 -0.73
CA GLN A 48 8.49 15.93 -0.02
C GLN A 48 7.53 14.76 0.22
N ASN A 49 6.77 14.83 1.32
CA ASN A 49 5.60 13.97 1.55
C ASN A 49 4.44 14.37 0.61
N ALA A 50 3.31 13.66 0.69
CA ALA A 50 2.16 13.94 -0.16
C ALA A 50 1.48 15.30 0.09
N LYS A 51 1.78 15.98 1.20
CA LYS A 51 1.37 17.37 1.49
C LYS A 51 2.37 18.43 1.01
N GLY A 52 3.51 18.03 0.43
CA GLY A 52 4.57 18.95 0.00
C GLY A 52 5.54 19.37 1.12
N GLU A 53 5.51 18.69 2.26
CA GLU A 53 6.33 19.00 3.44
C GLU A 53 7.59 18.12 3.48
N THR A 54 8.62 18.56 4.22
CA THR A 54 9.90 17.85 4.34
C THR A 54 10.00 16.93 5.56
N SER A 55 8.97 16.90 6.40
CA SER A 55 8.88 16.04 7.60
C SER A 55 7.42 15.78 7.95
N GLY A 56 7.18 14.82 8.85
CA GLY A 56 5.84 14.39 9.24
C GLY A 56 5.33 13.16 8.46
N PRO A 57 4.08 12.73 8.71
CA PRO A 57 3.48 11.57 8.06
C PRO A 57 3.59 11.62 6.54
N PHE A 58 4.19 10.59 5.95
CA PHE A 58 4.56 10.60 4.54
C PHE A 58 3.36 10.43 3.60
N TYR A 59 2.38 9.61 4.04
CA TYR A 59 1.25 9.19 3.22
C TYR A 59 0.00 10.07 3.35
N ASP A 60 -0.03 11.00 4.30
CA ASP A 60 -1.17 11.90 4.45
C ASP A 60 -1.35 12.76 3.20
N GLY A 61 -2.52 12.70 2.58
CA GLY A 61 -2.83 13.36 1.31
C GLY A 61 -2.43 12.56 0.07
N ALA A 62 -1.78 11.40 0.22
CA ALA A 62 -1.43 10.54 -0.91
C ALA A 62 -2.68 9.96 -1.56
N VAL A 63 -2.64 9.79 -2.88
CA VAL A 63 -3.76 9.23 -3.65
C VAL A 63 -3.50 7.80 -4.12
N PHE A 64 -4.57 7.03 -4.29
CA PHE A 64 -4.54 5.85 -5.15
C PHE A 64 -4.57 6.32 -6.61
N HIS A 65 -3.39 6.46 -7.20
CA HIS A 65 -3.21 7.03 -8.54
C HIS A 65 -3.45 6.02 -9.67
N ARG A 66 -3.62 4.74 -9.34
CA ARG A 66 -3.89 3.68 -10.32
C ARG A 66 -4.82 2.63 -9.73
N VAL A 67 -5.94 2.38 -10.41
CA VAL A 67 -6.99 1.45 -9.99
C VAL A 67 -7.39 0.61 -11.19
N ILE A 68 -7.32 -0.71 -11.05
CA ILE A 68 -7.69 -1.66 -12.11
C ILE A 68 -8.64 -2.70 -11.51
N ASP A 69 -9.89 -2.68 -11.98
CA ASP A 69 -10.93 -3.63 -11.57
C ASP A 69 -10.46 -5.08 -11.83
N GLY A 70 -10.72 -5.95 -10.86
CA GLY A 70 -10.28 -7.35 -10.85
C GLY A 70 -8.77 -7.57 -10.65
N PHE A 71 -7.97 -6.50 -10.50
CA PHE A 71 -6.52 -6.61 -10.31
C PHE A 71 -6.05 -6.00 -8.98
N MET A 72 -5.99 -4.67 -8.87
CA MET A 72 -5.42 -3.99 -7.69
C MET A 72 -5.76 -2.50 -7.61
N ILE A 73 -5.55 -1.93 -6.42
CA ILE A 73 -5.53 -0.48 -6.16
C ILE A 73 -4.10 -0.09 -5.70
N GLN A 74 -3.46 0.86 -6.37
CA GLN A 74 -2.07 1.27 -6.12
C GLN A 74 -1.98 2.74 -5.68
N GLY A 75 -1.20 2.98 -4.63
CA GLY A 75 -0.99 4.28 -4.02
C GLY A 75 0.41 4.44 -3.42
N GLY A 76 0.57 5.39 -2.50
CA GLY A 76 1.83 5.60 -1.77
C GLY A 76 2.90 6.40 -2.51
N ASP A 77 2.57 6.99 -3.66
CA ASP A 77 3.43 7.98 -4.34
C ASP A 77 3.10 9.39 -3.81
N PRO A 78 4.06 10.14 -3.20
CA PRO A 78 3.80 11.49 -2.71
C PRO A 78 3.42 12.49 -3.82
N THR A 79 3.78 12.21 -5.07
CA THR A 79 3.45 13.05 -6.22
C THR A 79 2.13 12.64 -6.90
N GLY A 80 1.61 11.45 -6.59
CA GLY A 80 0.43 10.89 -7.25
C GLY A 80 0.60 10.61 -8.75
N THR A 81 1.84 10.43 -9.24
CA THR A 81 2.14 10.23 -10.68
C THR A 81 2.49 8.78 -11.04
N GLY A 82 2.71 7.93 -10.05
CA GLY A 82 3.27 6.58 -10.19
C GLY A 82 4.79 6.54 -10.32
N ARG A 83 5.48 7.68 -10.24
CA ARG A 83 6.94 7.79 -10.44
C ARG A 83 7.71 8.26 -9.22
N GLY A 84 7.02 8.81 -8.22
CA GLY A 84 7.65 9.29 -7.01
C GLY A 84 7.91 8.17 -6.00
N GLY A 85 8.56 8.55 -4.90
CA GLY A 85 8.94 7.68 -3.81
C GLY A 85 9.62 8.49 -2.71
N PRO A 86 10.16 7.84 -1.66
CA PRO A 86 10.71 8.52 -0.48
C PRO A 86 12.16 8.99 -0.68
N GLY A 87 12.67 8.94 -1.91
CA GLY A 87 14.05 9.31 -2.26
C GLY A 87 15.10 8.24 -1.94
N TYR A 88 14.69 6.99 -1.74
CA TYR A 88 15.57 5.83 -1.61
C TYR A 88 14.87 4.57 -2.13
N GLN A 89 15.67 3.50 -2.28
CA GLN A 89 15.24 2.18 -2.67
C GLN A 89 15.74 1.14 -1.66
N PHE A 90 15.01 0.03 -1.50
CA PHE A 90 15.42 -1.09 -0.66
C PHE A 90 15.04 -2.46 -1.27
N ALA A 91 15.68 -3.51 -0.74
CA ALA A 91 15.57 -4.89 -1.22
C ALA A 91 14.17 -5.48 -1.05
N ASP A 92 13.85 -6.50 -1.85
CA ASP A 92 12.66 -7.31 -1.69
C ASP A 92 12.80 -8.32 -0.54
N GLU A 93 11.70 -8.60 0.14
CA GLU A 93 11.55 -9.66 1.15
C GLU A 93 10.48 -10.65 0.68
N PHE A 94 10.87 -11.85 0.25
CA PHE A 94 9.93 -12.90 -0.16
C PHE A 94 9.91 -14.02 0.87
N HIS A 95 8.70 -14.43 1.30
CA HIS A 95 8.53 -15.54 2.24
C HIS A 95 7.79 -16.72 1.56
N PRO A 96 8.16 -17.99 1.80
CA PRO A 96 7.50 -19.14 1.18
C PRO A 96 6.00 -19.28 1.51
N GLU A 97 5.59 -18.80 2.67
CA GLU A 97 4.18 -18.81 3.13
C GLU A 97 3.32 -17.70 2.52
N LEU A 98 3.92 -16.69 1.88
CA LEU A 98 3.20 -15.55 1.34
C LEU A 98 3.17 -15.63 -0.19
N GLN A 99 1.97 -15.78 -0.74
CA GLN A 99 1.73 -15.91 -2.18
C GLN A 99 0.46 -15.15 -2.57
N PHE A 100 0.41 -14.68 -3.82
CA PHE A 100 -0.74 -13.97 -4.40
C PHE A 100 -1.85 -14.94 -4.84
N ASP A 101 -2.36 -15.74 -3.91
CA ASP A 101 -3.39 -16.76 -4.14
C ASP A 101 -4.82 -16.26 -3.91
N ARG A 102 -4.98 -15.05 -3.37
CA ARG A 102 -6.25 -14.40 -3.06
C ARG A 102 -6.16 -12.88 -3.22
N GLY A 103 -7.33 -12.23 -3.22
CA GLY A 103 -7.43 -10.77 -3.12
C GLY A 103 -7.08 -10.25 -1.71
N TYR A 104 -7.03 -8.94 -1.58
CA TYR A 104 -6.84 -8.18 -0.35
C TYR A 104 -5.44 -8.29 0.29
N LEU A 105 -4.43 -8.61 -0.50
CA LEU A 105 -3.04 -8.64 -0.06
C LEU A 105 -2.38 -7.28 -0.30
N LEU A 106 -1.75 -6.72 0.74
CA LEU A 106 -0.93 -5.52 0.66
C LEU A 106 0.49 -5.91 0.25
N ALA A 107 1.00 -5.27 -0.81
CA ALA A 107 2.32 -5.54 -1.35
C ALA A 107 3.03 -4.29 -1.89
N MET A 108 4.36 -4.33 -1.95
CA MET A 108 5.16 -3.22 -2.49
C MET A 108 5.06 -3.17 -4.02
N ALA A 109 4.78 -1.97 -4.56
CA ALA A 109 5.00 -1.70 -5.97
C ALA A 109 6.50 -1.40 -6.20
N ASN A 110 7.04 -1.88 -7.33
CA ASN A 110 8.43 -1.69 -7.69
C ASN A 110 8.61 -1.65 -9.22
N ALA A 111 9.80 -1.23 -9.67
CA ALA A 111 10.21 -1.19 -11.07
C ALA A 111 11.22 -2.31 -11.41
N GLY A 112 11.16 -3.42 -10.68
CA GLY A 112 12.12 -4.52 -10.75
C GLY A 112 12.82 -4.78 -9.41
N PRO A 113 13.68 -5.82 -9.35
CA PRO A 113 14.29 -6.27 -8.10
C PRO A 113 15.02 -5.14 -7.35
N GLY A 114 14.78 -5.04 -6.04
CA GLY A 114 15.45 -4.09 -5.16
C GLY A 114 15.09 -2.62 -5.35
N THR A 115 13.93 -2.32 -5.94
CA THR A 115 13.46 -0.95 -6.18
C THR A 115 12.26 -0.55 -5.33
N ASN A 116 12.02 -1.24 -4.20
CA ASN A 116 10.96 -0.88 -3.27
C ASN A 116 11.21 0.50 -2.68
N GLY A 117 10.16 1.31 -2.53
CA GLY A 117 10.23 2.66 -1.99
C GLY A 117 9.08 2.94 -1.02
N SER A 118 8.09 3.71 -1.45
CA SER A 118 6.88 4.00 -0.66
C SER A 118 5.59 3.53 -1.33
N GLN A 119 5.64 3.24 -2.64
CA GLN A 119 4.45 2.81 -3.36
C GLN A 119 4.07 1.38 -2.98
N PHE A 120 2.78 1.18 -2.77
CA PHE A 120 2.19 -0.11 -2.45
C PHE A 120 0.90 -0.31 -3.24
N PHE A 121 0.42 -1.54 -3.28
CA PHE A 121 -0.88 -1.88 -3.82
C PHE A 121 -1.61 -2.89 -2.94
N ILE A 122 -2.94 -2.89 -3.02
CA ILE A 122 -3.81 -3.91 -2.44
C ILE A 122 -4.44 -4.68 -3.60
N THR A 123 -4.28 -6.00 -3.64
CA THR A 123 -4.94 -6.84 -4.66
C THR A 123 -6.45 -6.90 -4.44
N VAL A 124 -7.22 -7.12 -5.51
CA VAL A 124 -8.67 -7.41 -5.41
C VAL A 124 -9.04 -8.79 -5.98
N GLY A 125 -8.03 -9.55 -6.43
CA GLY A 125 -8.17 -10.93 -6.85
C GLY A 125 -6.82 -11.67 -6.78
N PRO A 126 -6.79 -12.98 -7.08
CA PRO A 126 -5.54 -13.75 -7.18
C PRO A 126 -4.64 -13.24 -8.31
N THR A 127 -3.37 -13.01 -8.02
CA THR A 127 -2.39 -12.47 -8.98
C THR A 127 -1.08 -13.27 -8.97
N PRO A 128 -1.10 -14.59 -9.27
CA PRO A 128 0.06 -15.48 -9.09
C PRO A 128 1.27 -15.11 -9.94
N HIS A 129 1.08 -14.35 -11.03
CA HIS A 129 2.17 -13.84 -11.86
C HIS A 129 3.06 -12.80 -11.15
N LEU A 130 2.59 -12.22 -10.02
CA LEU A 130 3.34 -11.31 -9.16
C LEU A 130 4.18 -12.03 -8.09
N ASN A 131 4.03 -13.35 -7.95
CA ASN A 131 4.78 -14.13 -6.98
C ASN A 131 6.29 -13.97 -7.19
N ARG A 132 7.03 -13.73 -6.09
CA ARG A 132 8.49 -13.50 -6.08
C ARG A 132 8.95 -12.32 -6.95
N ARG A 133 8.04 -11.37 -7.22
CA ARG A 133 8.33 -10.08 -7.87
C ARG A 133 7.99 -8.90 -6.97
N HIS A 134 6.98 -9.06 -6.11
CA HIS A 134 6.54 -8.04 -5.16
C HIS A 134 6.49 -8.61 -3.75
N THR A 135 6.98 -7.85 -2.77
CA THR A 135 6.92 -8.23 -1.36
C THR A 135 5.52 -8.05 -0.83
N ILE A 136 4.88 -9.16 -0.41
CA ILE A 136 3.66 -9.15 0.39
C ILE A 136 4.06 -8.81 1.83
N PHE A 137 3.42 -7.82 2.43
CA PHE A 137 3.71 -7.39 3.80
C PHE A 137 2.46 -7.09 4.63
N GLY A 138 1.27 -7.38 4.11
CA GLY A 138 0.05 -7.35 4.90
C GLY A 138 -1.19 -7.88 4.18
N GLU A 139 -2.32 -7.85 4.86
CA GLU A 139 -3.63 -8.29 4.36
C GLU A 139 -4.77 -7.51 5.01
N VAL A 140 -5.79 -7.17 4.23
CA VAL A 140 -7.02 -6.53 4.75
C VAL A 140 -7.85 -7.58 5.50
N VAL A 141 -8.17 -7.33 6.77
CA VAL A 141 -8.64 -8.39 7.68
C VAL A 141 -10.16 -8.48 7.86
N ASP A 142 -10.90 -7.37 7.78
CA ASP A 142 -12.34 -7.36 8.05
C ASP A 142 -13.19 -7.08 6.80
N ALA A 143 -14.47 -7.47 6.89
CA ALA A 143 -15.38 -7.40 5.75
C ALA A 143 -15.75 -5.96 5.35
N GLU A 144 -15.76 -5.01 6.29
CA GLU A 144 -16.08 -3.62 5.98
C GLU A 144 -14.93 -2.95 5.23
N SER A 145 -13.69 -3.17 5.68
CA SER A 145 -12.49 -2.73 4.96
C SER A 145 -12.40 -3.33 3.55
N LYS A 146 -12.77 -4.61 3.38
CA LYS A 146 -12.81 -5.26 2.06
C LYS A 146 -13.83 -4.61 1.13
N LYS A 147 -15.03 -4.26 1.62
CA LYS A 147 -16.03 -3.51 0.84
C LYS A 147 -15.51 -2.14 0.41
N VAL A 148 -14.75 -1.45 1.26
CA VAL A 148 -14.12 -0.16 0.89
C VAL A 148 -13.11 -0.38 -0.23
N VAL A 149 -12.26 -1.40 -0.15
CA VAL A 149 -11.32 -1.77 -1.22
C VAL A 149 -12.06 -2.09 -2.53
N ASP A 150 -13.13 -2.87 -2.48
CA ASP A 150 -13.94 -3.22 -3.67
C ASP A 150 -14.60 -1.99 -4.29
N ALA A 151 -15.13 -1.09 -3.47
CA ALA A 151 -15.73 0.16 -3.93
C ALA A 151 -14.71 1.09 -4.57
N ILE A 152 -13.48 1.15 -4.04
CA ILE A 152 -12.38 1.89 -4.67
C ILE A 152 -12.02 1.23 -6.00
N ALA A 153 -11.87 -0.10 -6.03
CA ALA A 153 -11.42 -0.84 -7.21
C ALA A 153 -12.35 -0.74 -8.42
N THR A 154 -13.63 -0.43 -8.19
CA THR A 154 -14.67 -0.31 -9.21
C THR A 154 -15.04 1.14 -9.52
N THR A 155 -14.31 2.12 -8.99
CA THR A 155 -14.52 3.54 -9.30
C THR A 155 -14.25 3.84 -10.77
N ALA A 156 -14.87 4.91 -11.30
CA ALA A 156 -14.59 5.35 -12.66
C ALA A 156 -13.14 5.83 -12.80
N THR A 157 -12.44 5.34 -13.82
CA THR A 157 -11.06 5.72 -14.13
C THR A 157 -10.94 6.37 -15.51
N ASP A 158 -9.88 7.13 -15.72
CA ASP A 158 -9.47 7.62 -17.02
C ASP A 158 -8.75 6.54 -17.85
N ARG A 159 -8.18 6.93 -18.99
CA ARG A 159 -7.47 6.02 -19.91
C ARG A 159 -6.13 5.51 -19.38
N ALA A 160 -5.63 6.06 -18.27
CA ALA A 160 -4.39 5.68 -17.61
C ALA A 160 -4.64 4.92 -16.31
N ASP A 161 -5.86 4.39 -16.12
CA ASP A 161 -6.32 3.70 -14.91
C ASP A 161 -6.34 4.62 -13.66
N ARG A 162 -6.29 5.95 -13.83
CA ARG A 162 -6.37 6.89 -12.69
C ARG A 162 -7.83 7.15 -12.35
N PRO A 163 -8.25 7.07 -11.07
CA PRO A 163 -9.60 7.48 -10.67
C PRO A 163 -9.95 8.90 -11.14
N VAL A 164 -11.15 9.07 -11.69
CA VAL A 164 -11.66 10.39 -12.12
C VAL A 164 -11.86 11.31 -10.90
N ASP A 165 -12.42 10.74 -9.84
CA ASP A 165 -12.50 11.38 -8.53
C ASP A 165 -11.38 10.81 -7.64
N ASP A 166 -10.48 11.68 -7.17
CA ASP A 166 -9.33 11.26 -6.36
C ASP A 166 -9.78 10.45 -5.12
N VAL A 167 -9.11 9.31 -4.92
CA VAL A 167 -9.22 8.50 -3.71
C VAL A 167 -8.00 8.81 -2.84
N VAL A 168 -8.25 9.53 -1.75
CA VAL A 168 -7.21 10.16 -0.92
C VAL A 168 -7.07 9.40 0.38
N ILE A 169 -5.84 9.11 0.79
CA ILE A 169 -5.47 8.65 2.13
C ILE A 169 -5.30 9.89 2.99
N ASN A 170 -6.26 10.16 3.88
CA ASN A 170 -6.22 11.34 4.76
C ASN A 170 -5.15 11.19 5.85
N SER A 171 -5.05 9.99 6.43
CA SER A 171 -4.05 9.62 7.43
C SER A 171 -3.93 8.11 7.58
N ILE A 172 -2.91 7.66 8.33
CA ILE A 172 -2.71 6.25 8.68
C ILE A 172 -2.51 6.10 10.19
N THR A 173 -3.33 5.28 10.83
CA THR A 173 -3.16 4.92 12.25
C THR A 173 -2.43 3.57 12.35
N ILE A 174 -1.44 3.47 13.24
CA ILE A 174 -0.73 2.22 13.56
C ILE A 174 -1.07 1.80 15.00
N SER A 175 -1.43 0.53 15.20
CA SER A 175 -1.80 -0.04 16.52
C SER A 175 -1.42 -1.50 16.68
#